data_AF-A0A4R0MJQ6-F1
#
_entry.id   AF-A0A4R0MJQ6-F1
#
_cell.length_a   1.000
_cell.length_b   1.000
_cell.length_c   1.000
_cell.angle_alpha   90.00
_cell.angle_beta   90.00
_cell.angle_gamma   90.00
#
_symmetry.space_group_name_H-M   'P 1'
#
loop_
_entity.id
_entity.type
_entity.pdbx_description
1 polymer ?
#
loop_
_entity_poly.entity_id
_entity_poly.type
_entity_poly.pdbx_seq_one_letter_code
_entity_poly.pdbx_strand_id
1 'polypeptide(L)'
;MKRLSFLMIIGLVIGLLAFTFIKTGKIQGRIAPADGASQVFAVLGTDTLRAEINNGNFAFPAVKVGTYTIQVKAIAPYKDTSVVNVPVIDSITTDVGLIKLKQE
;
A
#
# COMPACT_ATOMS: atom_id res chain seq x y z
N MET A 1 28.57 1.55 42.58
CA MET A 1 28.68 1.29 41.13
C MET A 1 27.74 0.19 40.62
N LYS A 2 27.55 -0.96 41.32
CA LYS A 2 26.68 -2.07 40.84
C LYS A 2 25.19 -1.72 40.55
N ARG A 3 24.59 -0.77 41.28
CA ARG A 3 23.17 -0.37 41.09
C ARG A 3 22.95 0.56 39.89
N LEU A 4 23.99 1.31 39.48
CA LEU A 4 23.91 2.24 38.36
C LEU A 4 23.99 1.50 37.00
N SER A 5 24.81 0.43 36.93
CA SER A 5 24.84 -0.47 35.77
C SER A 5 23.51 -1.18 35.55
N PHE A 6 22.81 -1.58 36.62
CA PHE A 6 21.54 -2.30 36.52
C PHE A 6 20.40 -1.42 35.93
N LEU A 7 20.37 -0.13 36.31
CA LEU A 7 19.42 0.84 35.75
C LEU A 7 19.67 1.13 34.27
N MET A 8 20.94 1.18 33.83
CA MET A 8 21.27 1.37 32.42
C MET A 8 20.90 0.15 31.55
N ILE A 9 21.08 -1.06 32.08
CA ILE A 9 20.71 -2.30 31.38
C ILE A 9 19.19 -2.37 31.19
N ILE A 10 18.40 -1.99 32.21
CA ILE A 10 16.93 -1.96 32.11
C ILE A 10 16.44 -0.90 31.11
N GLY A 11 17.04 0.29 31.11
CA GLY A 11 16.69 1.34 30.14
C GLY A 11 16.97 0.93 28.68
N LEU A 12 18.06 0.21 28.44
CA LEU A 12 18.40 -0.32 27.11
C LEU A 12 17.39 -1.37 26.62
N VAL A 13 16.93 -2.25 27.51
CA VAL A 13 15.95 -3.31 27.17
C VAL A 13 14.59 -2.72 26.80
N ILE A 14 14.14 -1.67 27.50
CA ILE A 14 12.87 -0.99 27.19
C ILE A 14 12.94 -0.29 25.82
N GLY A 15 14.09 0.28 25.46
CA GLY A 15 14.30 0.89 24.14
C GLY A 15 14.26 -0.12 22.98
N LEU A 16 14.73 -1.35 23.20
CA LEU A 16 14.71 -2.43 22.20
C LEU A 16 13.30 -3.01 21.97
N LEU A 17 12.39 -2.88 22.93
CA LEU A 17 11.01 -3.36 22.86
C LEU A 17 10.03 -2.34 22.25
N ALA A 18 10.49 -1.12 21.95
CA ALA A 18 9.65 -0.04 21.41
C ALA A 18 9.26 -0.23 19.92
N PHE A 19 9.89 -1.19 19.22
CA PHE A 19 9.57 -1.48 17.82
C PHE A 19 8.30 -2.34 17.74
N THR A 20 7.16 -1.72 17.46
CA THR A 20 5.94 -2.43 17.09
C THR A 20 6.07 -2.96 15.66
N PHE A 21 5.80 -4.26 15.46
CA PHE A 21 5.76 -4.86 14.13
C PHE A 21 4.61 -4.25 13.31
N ILE A 22 4.93 -3.34 12.40
CA ILE A 22 3.96 -2.77 11.46
C ILE A 22 3.66 -3.86 10.42
N LYS A 23 2.50 -4.50 10.57
CA LYS A 23 1.99 -5.47 9.60
C LYS A 23 1.72 -4.76 8.29
N THR A 24 2.48 -5.14 7.28
CA THR A 24 2.52 -4.47 6.00
C THR A 24 2.35 -5.51 4.90
N GLY A 25 1.43 -5.27 3.98
CA GLY A 25 1.27 -6.06 2.77
C GLY A 25 1.75 -5.29 1.53
N LYS A 26 1.62 -5.94 0.38
CA LYS A 26 1.91 -5.34 -0.93
C LYS A 26 0.67 -5.41 -1.79
N ILE A 27 0.45 -4.39 -2.60
CA ILE A 27 -0.58 -4.42 -3.65
C ILE A 27 0.14 -4.26 -4.98
N GLN A 28 -0.22 -5.07 -5.96
CA GLN A 28 0.28 -4.89 -7.32
C GLN A 28 -0.86 -5.07 -8.32
N GLY A 29 -0.74 -4.43 -9.47
CA GLY A 29 -1.70 -4.58 -10.54
C GLY A 29 -1.20 -4.02 -11.85
N ARG A 30 -2.02 -4.21 -12.87
CA ARG A 30 -1.73 -3.72 -14.21
C ARG A 30 -2.94 -3.01 -14.79
N ILE A 31 -2.70 -1.96 -15.54
CA ILE A 31 -3.70 -1.12 -16.18
C ILE A 31 -3.50 -1.26 -17.68
N ALA A 32 -4.60 -1.53 -18.38
CA ALA A 32 -4.64 -1.54 -19.83
C ALA A 32 -5.72 -0.55 -20.31
N PRO A 33 -5.37 0.39 -21.19
CA PRO A 33 -4.04 0.63 -21.77
C PRO A 33 -3.08 1.33 -20.79
N ALA A 34 -1.76 1.16 -21.02
CA ALA A 34 -0.71 1.69 -20.13
C ALA A 34 -0.77 3.21 -19.94
N ASP A 35 -1.09 3.94 -21.01
CA ASP A 35 -1.28 5.40 -21.03
C ASP A 35 -2.70 5.84 -20.65
N GLY A 36 -3.59 4.91 -20.31
CA GLY A 36 -4.99 5.24 -20.02
C GLY A 36 -5.20 5.85 -18.64
N ALA A 37 -4.20 5.77 -17.75
CA ALA A 37 -4.29 6.27 -16.39
C ALA A 37 -3.08 7.13 -16.02
N SER A 38 -3.34 8.17 -15.24
CA SER A 38 -2.31 9.08 -14.74
C SER A 38 -1.77 8.61 -13.40
N GLN A 39 -2.66 8.18 -12.48
CA GLN A 39 -2.30 7.84 -11.10
C GLN A 39 -3.21 6.76 -10.53
N VAL A 40 -2.69 5.99 -9.58
CA VAL A 40 -3.47 5.03 -8.80
C VAL A 40 -3.47 5.44 -7.34
N PHE A 41 -4.65 5.40 -6.74
CA PHE A 41 -4.88 5.70 -5.34
C PHE A 41 -5.35 4.43 -4.64
N ALA A 42 -4.71 4.07 -3.53
CA ALA A 42 -5.19 3.01 -2.65
C ALA A 42 -5.78 3.64 -1.40
N VAL A 43 -7.10 3.53 -1.23
CA VAL A 43 -7.84 4.13 -0.12
C VAL A 43 -8.24 3.06 0.90
N LEU A 44 -7.85 3.26 2.15
CA LEU A 44 -8.22 2.43 3.29
C LEU A 44 -8.90 3.32 4.35
N GLY A 45 -10.23 3.35 4.33
CA GLY A 45 -10.99 4.22 5.23
C GLY A 45 -10.67 5.69 5.00
N THR A 46 -9.91 6.30 5.92
CA THR A 46 -9.44 7.70 5.84
C THR A 46 -8.03 7.85 5.25
N ASP A 47 -7.28 6.76 5.12
CA ASP A 47 -5.91 6.77 4.58
C ASP A 47 -5.94 6.65 3.05
N THR A 48 -5.17 7.49 2.35
CA THR A 48 -5.07 7.46 0.88
C THR A 48 -3.62 7.45 0.46
N LEU A 49 -3.20 6.36 -0.17
CA LEU A 49 -1.87 6.18 -0.71
C LEU A 49 -1.89 6.41 -2.21
N ARG A 50 -0.81 6.94 -2.75
CA ARG A 50 -0.65 7.22 -4.19
C ARG A 50 0.51 6.38 -4.72
N ALA A 51 0.30 5.74 -5.87
CA ALA A 51 1.35 5.05 -6.60
C ALA A 51 1.46 5.62 -8.01
N GLU A 52 2.70 5.69 -8.47
CA GLU A 52 3.02 5.98 -9.86
C GLU A 52 2.75 4.74 -10.72
N ILE A 53 2.39 5.00 -11.98
CA ILE A 53 2.16 3.97 -12.97
C ILE A 53 3.38 3.93 -13.87
N ASN A 54 4.04 2.78 -13.96
CA ASN A 54 5.16 2.55 -14.83
C ASN A 54 4.76 1.57 -15.93
N ASN A 55 4.57 2.06 -17.16
CA ASN A 55 4.18 1.25 -18.31
C ASN A 55 2.90 0.42 -18.08
N GLY A 56 1.90 1.02 -17.42
CA GLY A 56 0.65 0.35 -17.01
C GLY A 56 0.78 -0.50 -15.75
N ASN A 57 1.97 -0.77 -15.23
CA ASN A 57 2.14 -1.47 -13.96
C ASN A 57 2.13 -0.49 -12.79
N PHE A 58 1.46 -0.84 -11.71
CA PHE A 58 1.53 -0.11 -10.44
C PHE A 58 1.76 -1.09 -9.31
N ALA A 59 2.49 -0.64 -8.30
CA ALA A 59 2.75 -1.42 -7.11
C ALA A 59 2.82 -0.51 -5.89
N PHE A 60 2.23 -0.97 -4.80
CA PHE A 60 2.38 -0.41 -3.48
C PHE A 60 3.26 -1.36 -2.66
N PRO A 61 4.54 -1.03 -2.44
CA PRO A 61 5.52 -1.94 -1.82
C PRO A 61 5.32 -2.10 -0.31
N ALA A 62 4.60 -1.16 0.32
CA ALA A 62 4.32 -1.16 1.74
C ALA A 62 2.97 -0.49 2.00
N VAL A 63 1.95 -1.31 2.28
CA VAL A 63 0.62 -0.83 2.67
C VAL A 63 0.17 -1.51 3.96
N LYS A 64 -0.59 -0.79 4.79
CA LYS A 64 -1.14 -1.36 6.02
C LYS A 64 -2.04 -2.55 5.67
N VAL A 65 -2.10 -3.57 6.52
CA VAL A 65 -3.08 -4.65 6.33
C VAL A 65 -4.51 -4.11 6.49
N GLY A 66 -5.41 -4.48 5.56
CA GLY A 66 -6.74 -3.91 5.51
C GLY A 66 -7.46 -4.16 4.18
N THR A 67 -8.70 -3.69 4.06
CA THR A 67 -9.49 -3.78 2.83
C THR A 67 -9.41 -2.46 2.08
N TYR A 68 -8.74 -2.44 0.94
CA TYR A 68 -8.52 -1.24 0.15
C TYR A 68 -9.57 -1.06 -0.95
N THR A 69 -9.78 0.20 -1.31
CA THR A 69 -10.41 0.62 -2.56
C THR A 69 -9.35 1.22 -3.46
N ILE A 70 -9.05 0.57 -4.58
CA ILE A 70 -8.08 1.03 -5.55
C ILE A 70 -8.80 1.91 -6.57
N GLN A 71 -8.54 3.21 -6.56
CA GLN A 71 -9.10 4.16 -7.51
C GLN A 71 -8.04 4.49 -8.55
N VAL A 72 -8.36 4.24 -9.82
CA VAL A 72 -7.50 4.53 -10.95
C VAL A 72 -8.01 5.81 -11.59
N LYS A 73 -7.17 6.86 -11.54
CA LYS A 73 -7.46 8.14 -12.18
C LYS A 73 -7.11 8.05 -13.65
N ALA A 74 -8.14 7.99 -14.47
CA ALA A 74 -8.00 7.85 -15.90
C ALA A 74 -7.64 9.18 -16.57
N ILE A 75 -7.10 9.10 -17.78
CA ILE A 75 -6.86 10.25 -18.66
C ILE A 75 -7.87 10.17 -19.79
N ALA A 76 -8.45 11.30 -20.22
CA ALA A 76 -9.34 11.33 -21.37
C ALA A 76 -8.64 10.68 -22.60
N PRO A 77 -9.31 9.78 -23.35
CA PRO A 77 -10.75 9.47 -23.39
C PRO A 77 -11.24 8.33 -22.45
N TYR A 78 -10.42 7.90 -21.50
CA TYR A 78 -10.76 6.80 -20.59
C TYR A 78 -11.51 7.28 -19.34
N LYS A 79 -12.40 6.44 -18.81
CA LYS A 79 -13.17 6.73 -17.59
C LYS A 79 -12.46 6.24 -16.33
N ASP A 80 -12.54 7.02 -15.25
CA ASP A 80 -12.07 6.64 -13.93
C ASP A 80 -12.68 5.30 -13.49
N THR A 81 -11.86 4.42 -12.91
CA THR A 81 -12.26 3.08 -12.50
C THR A 81 -11.84 2.83 -11.06
N SER A 82 -12.71 2.18 -10.28
CA SER A 82 -12.41 1.85 -8.89
C SER A 82 -12.66 0.37 -8.62
N VAL A 83 -11.70 -0.29 -7.97
CA VAL A 83 -11.80 -1.67 -7.51
C VAL A 83 -11.96 -1.66 -6.00
N VAL A 84 -13.15 -2.01 -5.54
CA VAL A 84 -13.48 -2.12 -4.11
C VAL A 84 -13.16 -3.51 -3.59
N ASN A 85 -13.04 -3.66 -2.26
CA ASN A 85 -12.85 -4.94 -1.58
C ASN A 85 -11.54 -5.66 -1.96
N VAL A 86 -10.41 -4.93 -1.98
CA VAL A 86 -9.09 -5.54 -2.17
C VAL A 86 -8.49 -5.92 -0.80
N PRO A 87 -8.47 -7.21 -0.41
CA PRO A 87 -7.95 -7.62 0.88
C PRO A 87 -6.41 -7.63 0.85
N VAL A 88 -5.80 -6.84 1.73
CA VAL A 88 -4.35 -6.84 1.97
C VAL A 88 -4.07 -7.56 3.27
N ILE A 89 -3.28 -8.62 3.15
CA ILE A 89 -2.87 -9.45 4.27
C ILE A 89 -1.35 -9.31 4.50
N ASP A 90 -0.94 -9.58 5.74
CA ASP A 90 0.41 -9.33 6.21
C ASP A 90 1.44 -10.13 5.41
N SER A 91 2.53 -9.48 4.99
CA SER A 91 3.64 -10.10 4.23
C SER A 91 3.24 -10.80 2.92
N ILE A 92 2.04 -10.51 2.38
CA ILE A 92 1.58 -11.08 1.11
C ILE A 92 1.38 -9.97 0.09
N THR A 93 1.57 -10.35 -1.18
CA THR A 93 1.30 -9.49 -2.32
C THR A 93 -0.09 -9.78 -2.85
N THR A 94 -1.00 -8.84 -2.66
CA THR A 94 -2.34 -8.86 -3.24
C THR A 94 -2.25 -8.35 -4.67
N ASP A 95 -2.45 -9.25 -5.63
CA ASP A 95 -2.56 -8.91 -7.04
C ASP A 95 -4.02 -8.56 -7.37
N VAL A 96 -4.25 -7.36 -7.90
CA VAL A 96 -5.59 -6.93 -8.34
C VAL A 96 -5.86 -7.25 -9.82
N GLY A 97 -4.92 -7.93 -10.49
CA GLY A 97 -5.03 -8.33 -11.87
C GLY A 97 -4.91 -7.18 -12.87
N LEU A 98 -5.53 -7.40 -14.03
CA LEU A 98 -5.56 -6.46 -15.14
C LEU A 98 -6.83 -5.60 -15.08
N ILE A 99 -6.67 -4.32 -14.80
CA ILE A 99 -7.71 -3.30 -14.83
C ILE A 99 -7.79 -2.77 -16.27
N LYS A 100 -8.83 -3.18 -16.99
CA LYS A 100 -9.13 -2.65 -18.33
C LYS A 100 -9.95 -1.39 -18.20
N LEU A 101 -9.39 -0.26 -18.63
CA LEU A 101 -10.10 1.00 -18.69
C LEU A 101 -11.06 0.96 -19.89
N LYS A 102 -12.31 1.37 -19.66
CA LYS A 102 -13.28 1.56 -20.73
C LYS A 102 -13.18 2.99 -21.24
N GLN A 103 -13.15 3.13 -22.57
CA GLN A 103 -13.38 4.39 -23.25
C GLN A 103 -14.89 4.67 -23.24
N GLU A 104 -15.26 5.94 -23.11
CA GLU A 104 -16.63 6.41 -23.40
C GLU A 104 -16.80 6.68 -24.91
#